data_AF-A0A1M7IY93-F1
#
_entry.id   AF-A0A1M7IY93-F1
#
_cell.length_a   1.000
_cell.length_b   1.000
_cell.length_c   1.000
_cell.angle_alpha   90.00
_cell.angle_beta   90.00
_cell.angle_gamma   90.00
#
_symmetry.space_group_name_H-M   'P 1'
#
loop_
_entity.id
_entity.type
_entity.pdbx_description
1 polymer ?
#
loop_
_entity_poly.entity_id
_entity_poly.type
_entity_poly.pdbx_seq_one_letter_code
_entity_poly.pdbx_strand_id
1 'polypeptide(L)' 'MADHILEEADNNDLHVLADQRFKNFLATQKTIPWAEASAYLDKRAAGNTPSLPQPQQFVP' A
#
# COMPACT_ATOMS: atom_id res chain seq x y z
N MET A 1 -15.01 -31.57 -3.78
CA MET A 1 -13.69 -31.18 -3.23
C MET A 1 -13.03 -30.21 -4.22
N ALA A 2 -13.47 -28.96 -4.22
CA ALA A 2 -13.00 -27.94 -5.18
C ALA A 2 -12.95 -26.57 -4.49
N ASP A 3 -12.26 -26.50 -3.36
CA ASP A 3 -12.18 -25.30 -2.51
C ASP A 3 -10.73 -24.87 -2.24
N HIS A 4 -9.79 -25.15 -3.15
CA HIS A 4 -8.37 -24.83 -2.91
C HIS A 4 -7.57 -24.37 -4.14
N ILE A 5 -8.20 -23.79 -5.16
CA ILE A 5 -7.47 -23.28 -6.36
C ILE A 5 -7.61 -21.75 -6.55
N LEU A 6 -8.42 -21.06 -5.73
CA LEU A 6 -8.62 -19.60 -5.87
C LEU A 6 -7.59 -18.74 -5.11
N GLU A 7 -6.72 -19.31 -4.29
CA GLU A 7 -5.87 -18.55 -3.35
C GLU A 7 -4.45 -18.26 -3.88
N GLU A 8 -3.96 -19.02 -4.85
CA GLU A 8 -2.58 -18.90 -5.35
C GLU A 8 -2.41 -17.80 -6.42
N ALA A 9 -3.47 -17.52 -7.20
CA ALA A 9 -3.43 -16.47 -8.23
C ALA A 9 -3.37 -15.06 -7.62
N ASP A 10 -4.13 -14.80 -6.56
CA ASP A 10 -4.14 -13.49 -5.86
C ASP A 10 -2.82 -13.23 -5.12
N ASN A 11 -2.19 -14.26 -4.54
CA ASN A 11 -0.94 -14.08 -3.79
C ASN A 11 0.23 -13.66 -4.69
N ASN A 12 0.33 -14.24 -5.89
CA ASN A 12 1.41 -13.89 -6.80
C ASN A 12 1.31 -12.42 -7.25
N ASP A 13 0.10 -11.93 -7.51
CA ASP A 13 -0.13 -10.54 -7.91
C ASP A 13 0.20 -9.55 -6.78
N LEU A 14 -0.09 -9.92 -5.52
CA LEU A 14 0.31 -9.14 -4.34
C LEU A 14 1.83 -9.05 -4.20
N HIS A 15 2.55 -10.16 -4.38
CA HIS A 15 4.01 -10.18 -4.31
C HIS A 15 4.64 -9.38 -5.45
N VAL A 16 4.14 -9.52 -6.68
CA VAL A 16 4.60 -8.73 -7.83
C VAL A 16 4.40 -7.23 -7.57
N LEU A 17 3.24 -6.84 -7.05
CA LEU A 17 2.96 -5.44 -6.71
C LEU A 17 3.86 -4.93 -5.58
N ALA A 18 4.09 -5.74 -4.56
CA ALA A 18 4.98 -5.40 -3.45
C ALA A 18 6.41 -5.19 -3.94
N ASP A 19 6.91 -6.09 -4.78
CA ASP A 19 8.25 -5.97 -5.39
C ASP A 19 8.37 -4.71 -6.25
N GLN A 20 7.37 -4.40 -7.07
CA GLN A 20 7.35 -3.18 -7.88
C GLN A 20 7.38 -1.93 -7.01
N ARG A 21 6.57 -1.89 -5.95
CA ARG A 21 6.55 -0.77 -4.99
C ARG A 21 7.88 -0.62 -4.26
N PHE A 22 8.48 -1.72 -3.84
CA PHE A 22 9.76 -1.70 -3.15
C PHE A 22 10.90 -1.26 -4.07
N LYS A 23 10.93 -1.72 -5.33
CA LYS A 23 11.88 -1.22 -6.34
C LYS A 23 11.74 0.29 -6.55
N ASN A 24 10.52 0.81 -6.64
CA ASN A 24 10.28 2.25 -6.75
C ASN A 24 10.74 3.02 -5.50
N PHE A 25 10.53 2.46 -4.31
CA PHE A 25 11.04 3.02 -3.07
C PHE A 25 12.57 3.10 -3.08
N LEU A 26 13.27 2.03 -3.47
CA LEU A 26 14.74 2.05 -3.54
C LEU A 26 15.27 3.10 -4.54
N ALA A 27 14.57 3.30 -5.65
CA ALA A 27 14.97 4.27 -6.68
C ALA A 27 14.71 5.74 -6.29
N THR A 28 13.59 6.01 -5.60
CA THR A 28 13.15 7.38 -5.31
C THR A 28 13.41 7.81 -3.88
N GLN A 29 13.58 6.85 -2.97
CA GLN A 29 13.53 7.03 -1.52
C GLN A 29 12.28 7.79 -1.05
N LYS A 30 11.17 7.69 -1.79
CA LYS A 30 9.90 8.31 -1.42
C LYS A 30 8.90 7.27 -0.96
N THR A 31 8.20 7.57 0.14
CA THR A 31 7.12 6.75 0.66
C THR A 31 6.10 7.63 1.38
N ILE A 32 4.91 7.11 1.64
CA ILE A 32 3.92 7.80 2.47
C ILE A 32 4.26 7.50 3.94
N PRO A 33 4.48 8.52 4.80
CA PRO A 33 4.67 8.29 6.23
C PRO A 33 3.47 7.56 6.84
N TRP A 34 3.73 6.59 7.72
CA TRP A 34 2.66 5.79 8.32
C TRP A 34 1.64 6.65 9.09
N ALA A 35 2.08 7.72 9.74
CA ALA A 35 1.20 8.66 10.44
C ALA A 35 0.17 9.35 9.51
N GLU A 36 0.56 9.66 8.27
CA GLU A 36 -0.36 10.25 7.29
C GLU A 36 -1.29 9.22 6.69
N ALA A 37 -0.78 8.02 6.41
CA ALA A 37 -1.58 6.91 5.94
C ALA A 37 -2.67 6.52 6.96
N SER A 38 -2.31 6.40 8.25
CA SER A 38 -3.25 6.05 9.31
C SER A 38 -4.31 7.15 9.49
N ALA A 39 -3.92 8.42 9.50
CA ALA A 39 -4.86 9.54 9.59
C ALA A 39 -5.82 9.62 8.39
N TYR A 40 -5.33 9.33 7.18
CA TYR A 40 -6.18 9.23 5.99
C TYR A 40 -7.19 8.09 6.11
N LEU A 41 -6.74 6.90 6.53
CA LEU A 41 -7.60 5.72 6.68
C LEU A 41 -8.65 5.92 7.77
N ASP A 42 -8.29 6.53 8.89
CA ASP A 42 -9.21 6.86 9.99
C ASP A 42 -10.34 7.80 9.52
N LYS A 43 -9.97 8.90 8.85
CA LYS A 43 -10.95 9.84 8.28
C LYS A 43 -11.86 9.18 7.25
N ARG A 44 -11.32 8.29 6.41
CA ARG A 44 -12.08 7.54 5.41
C ARG A 44 -13.03 6.53 6.07
N ALA A 45 -12.58 5.84 7.12
CA ALA A 45 -13.41 4.91 7.89
C ALA A 45 -14.58 5.64 8.58
N ALA A 46 -14.37 6.90 8.98
CA ALA A 46 -15.42 7.78 9.50
C ALA A 46 -16.37 8.34 8.40
N GLY A 47 -16.23 7.92 7.14
CA GLY A 47 -17.09 8.35 6.03
C GLY A 47 -16.71 9.68 5.38
N ASN A 48 -15.59 10.30 5.78
CA ASN A 48 -15.09 11.51 5.13
C ASN A 48 -14.36 11.17 3.83
N THR A 49 -14.17 12.17 2.98
CA THR A 49 -13.35 12.09 1.76
C THR A 49 -12.07 12.93 1.92
N PRO A 50 -11.12 12.52 2.78
CA PRO A 50 -9.86 13.23 2.94
C PRO A 50 -9.03 13.18 1.64
N SER A 51 -8.18 14.18 1.43
CA SER A 51 -7.20 14.17 0.35
C SER A 51 -6.22 12.99 0.51
N LEU A 52 -5.86 12.36 -0.61
CA LEU A 52 -4.89 11.27 -0.63
C LEU A 52 -3.51 11.78 -0.19
N PRO A 53 -2.86 11.09 0.78
CA PRO A 53 -1.50 11.45 1.20
C PRO A 53 -0.52 11.27 0.04
N GLN A 54 0.48 12.15 -0.01
CA GLN A 54 1.47 12.15 -1.09
C GLN A 54 2.78 11.51 -0.62
N PRO A 55 3.51 10.80 -1.51
CA PRO A 55 4.82 10.28 -1.18
C PRO A 55 5.81 11.42 -0.82
N GLN A 56 6.49 11.27 0.31
CA GLN A 56 7.50 12.19 0.82
C GLN A 56 8.85 11.49 0.94
N GLN A 57 9.92 12.26 1.08
CA GLN A 57 11.25 11.72 1.32
C GLN A 57 11.23 10.84 2.58
N PHE A 58 11.72 9.61 2.46
CA PHE A 58 11.86 8.72 3.59
C PHE A 58 12.96 9.23 4.52
N VAL A 59 12.60 9.41 5.78
CA VAL A 59 13.52 9.74 6.88
C VAL A 59 13.47 8.55 7.84
N PRO A 60 14.60 7.84 8.04
CA PRO A 60 14.67 6.67 8.92
C PRO A 60 14.54 7.02 10.41
#